data_AF-A0A8J2UJH1-F1
#
_entry.id   AF-A0A8J2UJH1-F1
#
_cell.length_a   1.000
_cell.length_b   1.000
_cell.length_c   1.000
_cell.angle_alpha   90.00
_cell.angle_beta   90.00
_cell.angle_gamma   90.00
#
_symmetry.space_group_name_H-M   'P 1'
#
loop_
_entity.id
_entity.type
_entity.pdbx_description
1 polymer ?
#
loop_
_entity_poly.entity_id
_entity_poly.type
_entity_poly.pdbx_seq_one_letter_code
_entity_poly.pdbx_strand_id
1 'polypeptide(L)'
;MNTLQYLENIRRAAMKTHRETYRGWPLQVTARLCSENKDCEDCHYCPLIVVTEQQSIGFRELEVCCDRGYCSVDECVNAGIALAHQFIDCRV
;
A
#
# COMPACT_ATOMS: atom_id res chain seq x y z
N MET A 1 14.79 -15.38 -14.91
CA MET A 1 13.68 -15.24 -13.94
C MET A 1 12.38 -15.10 -14.72
N ASN A 2 11.44 -16.01 -14.52
CA ASN A 2 10.19 -16.08 -15.27
C ASN A 2 9.15 -15.15 -14.62
N THR A 3 8.49 -14.29 -15.41
CA THR A 3 7.60 -13.20 -14.94
C THR A 3 6.46 -13.69 -14.01
N LEU A 4 6.11 -14.97 -14.11
CA LEU A 4 5.09 -15.62 -13.28
C LEU A 4 5.52 -15.84 -11.82
N GLN A 5 6.80 -16.13 -11.57
CA GLN A 5 7.32 -16.28 -10.19
C GLN A 5 7.39 -14.95 -9.45
N TYR A 6 7.65 -13.85 -10.18
CA TYR A 6 7.65 -12.50 -9.61
C TYR A 6 6.25 -12.10 -9.11
N LEU A 7 5.21 -12.40 -9.90
CA LEU A 7 3.82 -12.11 -9.54
C LEU A 7 3.30 -13.01 -8.41
N GLU A 8 3.72 -14.28 -8.34
CA GLU A 8 3.42 -15.15 -7.20
C GLU A 8 4.12 -14.69 -5.92
N ASN A 9 5.36 -14.21 -5.99
CA ASN A 9 6.07 -13.67 -4.82
C ASN A 9 5.41 -12.37 -4.32
N ILE A 10 4.94 -11.50 -5.22
CA ILE A 10 4.14 -10.30 -4.86
C ILE A 10 2.81 -10.71 -4.22
N ARG A 11 2.15 -11.76 -4.72
CA ARG A 11 0.89 -12.27 -4.15
C ARG A 11 1.08 -12.97 -2.80
N ARG A 12 2.20 -13.66 -2.58
CA ARG A 12 2.54 -14.27 -1.28
C ARG A 12 3.00 -13.24 -0.24
N ALA A 13 3.58 -12.12 -0.66
CA ALA A 13 4.06 -11.08 0.24
C ALA A 13 3.00 -10.04 0.69
N ALA A 14 1.79 -10.06 0.11
CA ALA A 14 0.67 -9.23 0.55
C ALA A 14 -0.06 -9.89 1.72
N MET A 15 0.42 -9.69 2.95
CA MET A 15 -0.14 -10.36 4.13
C MET A 15 -1.53 -9.83 4.53
N LYS A 16 -1.79 -8.55 4.28
CA LYS A 16 -3.08 -7.92 4.59
C LYS A 16 -3.34 -6.78 3.63
N THR A 17 -4.57 -6.75 3.11
CA THR A 17 -5.07 -5.68 2.25
C THR A 17 -6.30 -5.07 2.91
N HIS A 18 -6.33 -3.75 3.01
CA HIS A 18 -7.48 -2.95 3.39
C HIS A 18 -7.98 -2.16 2.19
N ARG A 19 -9.31 -2.08 2.03
CA ARG A 19 -9.97 -1.32 0.97
C ARG A 19 -11.10 -0.53 1.59
N GLU A 20 -11.19 0.74 1.25
CA GLU A 20 -12.29 1.59 1.64
C GLU A 20 -12.48 2.73 0.63
N THR A 21 -13.50 3.55 0.87
CA THR A 21 -13.74 4.78 0.12
C THR A 21 -13.70 5.94 1.10
N TYR A 22 -12.83 6.91 0.86
CA TYR A 22 -12.69 8.11 1.69
C TYR A 22 -12.96 9.37 0.87
N ARG A 23 -13.89 10.23 1.31
CA ARG A 23 -14.34 11.43 0.58
C ARG A 23 -14.72 11.19 -0.89
N GLY A 24 -15.27 10.03 -1.19
CA GLY A 24 -15.66 9.63 -2.55
C GLY A 24 -14.53 9.04 -3.40
N TRP A 25 -13.31 8.95 -2.86
CA TRP A 25 -12.16 8.36 -3.53
C TRP A 25 -11.96 6.92 -3.05
N PRO A 26 -12.01 5.92 -3.93
CA PRO A 26 -11.60 4.56 -3.60
C PRO A 26 -10.11 4.54 -3.22
N LEU A 27 -9.76 3.79 -2.17
CA LEU A 27 -8.37 3.56 -1.79
C LEU A 27 -8.14 2.11 -1.37
N GLN A 28 -6.90 1.66 -1.56
CA GLN A 28 -6.41 0.35 -1.18
C GLN A 28 -5.05 0.48 -0.52
N VAL A 29 -4.89 -0.14 0.65
CA VAL A 29 -3.63 -0.23 1.39
C VAL A 29 -3.26 -1.70 1.55
N THR A 30 -2.09 -2.08 1.07
CA THR A 30 -1.60 -3.46 1.14
C THR A 30 -0.28 -3.49 1.89
N ALA A 31 -0.23 -4.19 3.01
CA ALA A 31 1.02 -4.44 3.72
C ALA A 31 1.87 -5.46 2.93
N ARG A 32 3.11 -5.08 2.65
CA ARG A 32 4.12 -5.90 1.98
C ARG A 32 5.36 -6.03 2.84
N LEU A 33 6.13 -7.09 2.69
CA LEU A 33 7.48 -7.16 3.27
C LEU A 33 8.39 -6.20 2.49
N CYS A 34 9.11 -5.33 3.20
CA CYS A 34 10.03 -4.37 2.59
C CYS A 34 11.28 -5.03 1.98
N SER A 35 11.62 -6.27 2.39
CA SER A 35 12.84 -6.96 1.99
C SER A 35 12.73 -8.48 2.24
N GLU A 36 13.20 -9.30 1.30
CA GLU A 36 13.37 -10.75 1.44
C GLU A 36 14.70 -11.14 2.13
N ASN A 37 15.43 -10.19 2.74
CA ASN A 37 16.64 -10.53 3.49
C ASN A 37 16.27 -11.25 4.78
N LYS A 38 16.48 -12.57 4.75
CA LYS A 38 16.31 -13.51 5.86
C LYS A 38 17.19 -13.23 7.09
N ASP A 39 18.12 -12.28 6.99
CA ASP A 39 19.08 -11.90 8.04
C ASP A 39 18.73 -10.58 8.75
N CYS A 40 17.56 -9.98 8.48
CA CYS A 40 17.12 -8.80 9.21
C CYS A 40 16.33 -9.25 10.46
N GLU A 41 16.89 -9.02 11.65
CA GLU A 41 16.20 -9.25 12.94
C GLU A 41 14.95 -8.36 13.09
N ASP A 42 14.81 -7.33 12.24
CA ASP A 42 13.66 -6.44 12.17
C ASP A 42 12.93 -6.61 10.81
N CYS A 43 12.06 -7.62 10.71
CA CYS A 43 11.14 -7.76 9.57
C CYS A 43 10.25 -6.52 9.46
N HIS A 44 10.58 -5.61 8.54
CA HIS A 44 9.79 -4.40 8.29
C HIS A 44 8.75 -4.62 7.20
N TYR A 45 7.53 -4.15 7.47
CA TYR A 45 6.40 -4.05 6.56
C TYR A 45 6.32 -2.66 5.94
N CYS A 46 6.08 -2.59 4.64
CA CYS A 46 5.92 -1.36 3.87
C CYS A 46 4.49 -1.33 3.29
N PRO A 47 3.74 -0.23 3.48
CA PRO A 47 2.41 -0.13 2.90
C PRO A 47 2.52 0.26 1.43
N LEU A 48 1.96 -0.55 0.54
CA LEU A 48 1.59 -0.09 -0.79
C LEU A 48 0.23 0.59 -0.69
N ILE A 49 0.18 1.88 -1.00
CA ILE A 49 -1.03 2.69 -0.95
C ILE A 49 -1.40 3.11 -2.37
N VAL A 50 -2.62 2.77 -2.79
CA VAL A 50 -3.17 3.17 -4.10
C VAL A 50 -4.49 3.89 -3.86
N VAL A 51 -4.62 5.11 -4.37
CA VAL A 51 -5.89 5.88 -4.35
C VAL A 51 -6.37 6.10 -5.79
N THR A 52 -7.67 6.11 -6.00
CA THR A 52 -8.29 6.33 -7.31
C THR A 52 -8.96 7.70 -7.35
N GLU A 53 -8.39 8.61 -8.14
CA GLU A 53 -8.94 9.94 -8.43
C GLU A 53 -9.96 9.85 -9.56
N GLN A 54 -11.17 10.36 -9.35
CA GLN A 54 -12.13 10.58 -10.44
C GLN A 54 -11.78 11.88 -11.16
N GLN A 55 -11.53 11.81 -12.46
CA GLN A 55 -11.26 12.96 -13.31
C GLN A 55 -12.45 13.21 -14.24
N SER A 56 -12.47 14.39 -14.89
CA SER A 56 -13.51 14.76 -15.87
C SER A 56 -13.64 13.75 -17.00
N ILE A 57 -12.57 13.00 -17.30
CA ILE A 57 -12.52 11.96 -18.32
C ILE A 57 -11.86 10.71 -17.70
N GLY A 58 -12.61 9.99 -16.87
CA GLY A 58 -12.23 8.67 -16.37
C GLY A 58 -11.65 8.66 -14.94
N PHE A 59 -10.81 7.66 -14.67
CA PHE A 59 -10.22 7.41 -13.36
C PHE A 59 -8.69 7.35 -13.47
N ARG A 60 -8.01 7.88 -12.46
CA ARG A 60 -6.56 7.82 -12.35
C ARG A 60 -6.16 7.17 -11.04
N GLU A 61 -5.41 6.07 -11.13
CA GLU A 61 -4.78 5.48 -9.97
C GLU A 61 -3.49 6.24 -9.63
N LEU A 62 -3.32 6.55 -8.35
CA LEU A 62 -2.17 7.26 -7.81
C LEU A 62 -1.57 6.41 -6.69
N GLU A 63 -0.28 6.16 -6.79
CA GLU A 63 0.48 5.53 -5.71
C GLU A 63 0.92 6.60 -4.71
N VAL A 64 0.65 6.38 -3.42
CA VAL A 64 1.10 7.27 -2.35
C VAL A 64 2.36 6.68 -1.76
N CYS A 65 3.48 7.38 -1.93
CA CYS A 65 4.78 6.93 -1.42
C CYS A 65 4.81 6.95 0.12
N CYS A 66 5.37 5.89 0.69
CA CYS A 66 5.64 5.79 2.12
C CYS A 66 7.08 5.29 2.30
N ASP A 67 7.96 6.16 2.81
CA ASP A 67 9.38 5.84 3.04
C ASP A 67 9.62 5.13 4.38
N ARG A 68 8.55 4.81 5.11
CA ARG A 68 8.60 4.22 6.46
C ARG A 68 8.22 2.74 6.45
N GLY A 69 9.06 1.93 7.10
CA GLY A 69 8.76 0.55 7.45
C GLY A 69 8.15 0.43 8.85
N TYR A 70 7.34 -0.61 9.07
CA TYR A 70 6.62 -0.87 10.32
C TYR A 70 6.92 -2.29 10.81
N CYS A 71 6.89 -2.52 12.12
CA CYS A 71 7.21 -3.85 12.68
C CYS A 71 6.01 -4.80 12.72
N SER A 72 4.79 -4.28 12.48
CA SER A 72 3.57 -5.09 12.41
C SER A 72 2.74 -4.78 11.17
N VAL A 73 2.01 -5.81 10.70
CA VAL A 73 1.07 -5.70 9.58
C VAL A 73 -0.05 -4.70 9.89
N ASP A 74 -0.59 -4.73 11.10
CA ASP A 74 -1.70 -3.86 11.50
C ASP A 74 -1.28 -2.40 11.57
N GLU A 75 -0.11 -2.11 12.16
CA GLU A 75 0.44 -0.75 12.19
C GLU A 75 0.75 -0.26 10.77
N CYS A 76 1.31 -1.12 9.92
CA CYS A 76 1.57 -0.81 8.51
C CYS A 76 0.29 -0.41 7.75
N VAL A 77 -0.77 -1.20 7.89
CA VAL A 77 -2.06 -0.92 7.25
C VAL A 77 -2.68 0.36 7.82
N ASN A 78 -2.74 0.50 9.14
CA ASN A 78 -3.34 1.67 9.79
C ASN A 78 -2.60 2.97 9.44
N ALA A 79 -1.27 2.94 9.43
CA ALA A 79 -0.47 4.07 9.02
C ALA A 79 -0.64 4.38 7.52
N GLY A 80 -0.73 3.36 6.67
CA GLY A 80 -1.00 3.54 5.24
C GLY A 80 -2.39 4.13 4.98
N ILE A 81 -3.41 3.77 5.76
CA ILE A 81 -4.74 4.38 5.70
C ILE A 81 -4.67 5.86 6.06
N ALA A 82 -4.02 6.20 7.18
CA ALA A 82 -3.86 7.58 7.62
C ALA A 82 -3.14 8.45 6.57
N LEU A 83 -2.08 7.91 5.94
CA LEU A 83 -1.37 8.58 4.85
C LEU A 83 -2.26 8.76 3.61
N ALA A 84 -3.07 7.75 3.26
CA ALA A 84 -4.01 7.86 2.15
C ALA A 84 -5.05 8.96 2.39
N HIS A 85 -5.61 9.04 3.60
CA HIS A 85 -6.55 10.09 3.99
C HIS A 85 -5.91 11.47 3.90
N GLN A 86 -4.70 11.64 4.47
CA GLN A 86 -3.97 12.90 4.39
C GLN A 86 -3.67 13.30 2.94
N PHE A 87 -3.30 12.35 2.08
CA PHE A 87 -3.07 12.60 0.66
C PHE A 87 -4.34 13.12 -0.04
N ILE A 88 -5.48 12.49 0.23
CA ILE A 88 -6.78 12.92 -0.33
C ILE A 88 -7.19 14.28 0.22
N ASP A 89 -7.03 14.51 1.52
CA ASP A 89 -7.32 15.80 2.17
C ASP A 89 -6.48 16.95 1.62
N CYS A 90 -5.24 16.70 1.19
CA CYS A 90 -4.41 17.70 0.54
C CYS A 90 -4.82 18.02 -0.92
N ARG A 91 -5.69 17.20 -1.53
CA ARG A 91 -6.13 17.36 -2.93
C ARG A 91 -7.54 17.91 -3.09
N VAL A 92 -8.39 17.76 -2.08
CA VAL A 92 -9.80 18.17 -2.07
C VAL A 92 -9.95 19.46 -1.28
#